data_AF-A0A7K2NRM3-F1
#
_entry.id   AF-A0A7K2NRM3-F1
#
_cell.length_a   1.000
_cell.length_b   1.000
_cell.length_c   1.000
_cell.angle_alpha   90.00
_cell.angle_beta   90.00
_cell.angle_gamma   90.00
#
_symmetry.space_group_name_H-M   'P 1'
#
loop_
_entity.id
_entity.type
_entity.pdbx_description
1 polymer ?
#
loop_
_entity_poly.entity_id
_entity_poly.type
_entity_poly.pdbx_seq_one_letter_code
_entity_poly.pdbx_strand_id
1 'polypeptide(L)'
;MPGPRNGGIVPMSLRSVHFVMPGGVDDPAAPSGGNAYDRRVRLDLPGFGWRVRGLPVPGDWPRPDDAARAELARVLRRLPDGAVVLLDGLVACGVPEVV
;
A
#
# COMPACT_ATOMS: atom_id res chain seq x y z
N MET A 1 49.85 12.27 4.06
CA MET A 1 48.62 11.60 4.53
C MET A 1 47.44 12.28 3.83
N PRO A 2 46.72 11.64 2.90
CA PRO A 2 45.52 12.25 2.33
C PRO A 2 44.36 12.11 3.33
N GLY A 3 43.67 13.24 3.57
CA GLY A 3 42.57 13.36 4.53
C GLY A 3 41.31 12.58 4.13
N PRO A 4 40.32 12.49 5.05
CA PRO A 4 39.15 11.65 4.85
C PRO A 4 38.32 12.14 3.66
N ARG A 5 38.03 11.22 2.74
CA ARG A 5 37.12 11.46 1.61
C ARG A 5 35.72 11.61 2.17
N ASN A 6 35.10 12.77 1.94
CA ASN A 6 33.69 13.01 2.22
C ASN A 6 32.87 11.85 1.66
N GLY A 7 32.26 11.07 2.55
CA GLY A 7 31.39 9.97 2.20
C GLY A 7 30.26 10.51 1.34
N GLY A 8 30.28 10.14 0.06
CA GLY A 8 29.18 10.42 -0.84
C GLY A 8 27.91 9.90 -0.21
N ILE A 9 26.95 10.80 0.02
CA ILE A 9 25.58 10.40 0.33
C ILE A 9 25.12 9.64 -0.91
N VAL A 10 25.23 8.31 -0.88
CA VAL A 10 24.50 7.48 -1.83
C VAL A 10 23.04 7.74 -1.49
N PRO A 11 22.24 8.32 -2.38
CA PRO A 11 20.82 8.37 -2.13
C PRO A 11 20.37 6.91 -2.02
N MET A 12 20.00 6.46 -0.82
CA MET A 12 19.31 5.18 -0.70
C MET A 12 18.07 5.32 -1.59
N SER A 13 18.07 4.60 -2.71
CA SER A 13 16.89 4.53 -3.57
C SER A 13 15.76 3.99 -2.71
N LEU A 14 14.79 4.84 -2.38
CA LEU A 14 13.64 4.45 -1.59
C LEU A 14 12.96 3.29 -2.29
N ARG A 15 12.84 2.14 -1.62
CA ARG A 15 12.10 1.00 -2.14
C ARG A 15 10.64 1.43 -2.29
N SER A 16 10.02 1.15 -3.43
CA SER A 16 8.62 1.53 -3.66
C SER A 16 7.70 0.37 -3.28
N VAL A 17 6.58 0.71 -2.63
CA VAL A 17 5.51 -0.24 -2.29
C VAL A 17 4.16 0.33 -2.70
N HIS A 18 3.32 -0.52 -3.28
CA HIS A 18 1.93 -0.23 -3.61
C HIS A 18 1.05 -0.76 -2.50
N PHE A 19 0.38 0.10 -1.75
CA PHE A 19 -0.46 -0.29 -0.63
C PHE A 19 -1.93 -0.28 -1.03
N VAL A 20 -2.52 -1.46 -1.16
CA VAL A 20 -3.93 -1.66 -1.47
C VAL A 20 -4.73 -1.70 -0.17
N MET A 21 -5.72 -0.82 -0.06
CA MET A 21 -6.55 -0.62 1.14
C MET A 21 -8.03 -0.45 0.75
N PRO A 22 -8.98 -0.62 1.68
CA PRO A 22 -10.38 -0.29 1.42
C PRO A 22 -10.58 1.17 1.00
N GLY A 23 -11.53 1.43 0.09
CA GLY A 23 -11.78 2.76 -0.45
C GLY A 23 -12.12 3.83 0.60
N GLY A 24 -12.76 3.43 1.70
CA GLY A 24 -13.14 4.30 2.81
C GLY A 24 -12.02 4.61 3.80
N VAL A 25 -10.77 4.20 3.55
CA VAL A 25 -9.66 4.34 4.50
C VAL A 25 -9.47 5.77 4.99
N ASP A 26 -9.66 6.77 4.12
CA ASP A 26 -9.49 8.19 4.41
C ASP A 26 -10.80 8.92 4.77
N ASP A 27 -11.94 8.21 4.85
CA ASP A 27 -13.23 8.80 5.22
C ASP A 27 -13.30 9.18 6.72
N PRO A 28 -13.46 10.47 7.07
CA PRO A 28 -13.61 10.88 8.46
C PRO A 28 -14.98 10.53 9.06
N ALA A 29 -16.01 10.28 8.24
CA ALA A 29 -17.36 9.93 8.69
C ALA A 29 -17.52 8.44 9.04
N ALA A 30 -16.56 7.60 8.63
CA ALA A 30 -16.54 6.15 8.91
C ALA A 30 -15.24 5.72 9.63
N PRO A 31 -14.97 6.21 10.85
CA PRO A 31 -13.76 5.84 11.57
C PRO A 31 -13.78 4.36 11.98
N SER A 32 -12.64 3.69 11.82
CA SER A 32 -12.45 2.31 12.27
C SER A 32 -11.00 2.08 12.69
N GLY A 33 -10.77 1.03 13.50
CA GLY A 33 -9.41 0.63 13.87
C GLY A 33 -8.55 0.26 12.66
N GLY A 34 -9.14 -0.39 11.65
CA GLY A 34 -8.47 -0.72 10.39
C GLY A 34 -8.07 0.54 9.60
N ASN A 35 -8.98 1.50 9.46
CA ASN A 35 -8.69 2.76 8.76
C ASN A 35 -7.56 3.55 9.45
N ALA A 36 -7.57 3.58 10.79
CA ALA A 36 -6.50 4.22 11.56
C ALA A 36 -5.16 3.49 11.42
N TYR A 37 -5.18 2.15 11.42
CA TYR A 37 -4.00 1.32 11.19
C TYR A 37 -3.38 1.57 9.81
N ASP A 38 -4.19 1.50 8.75
CA ASP A 38 -3.75 1.70 7.36
C ASP A 38 -3.17 3.10 7.14
N ARG A 39 -3.83 4.14 7.67
CA ARG A 39 -3.30 5.52 7.64
C ARG A 39 -1.95 5.58 8.32
N ARG A 40 -1.81 4.94 9.49
CA ARG A 40 -0.55 4.96 10.24
C ARG A 40 0.57 4.24 9.50
N VAL A 41 0.30 3.06 8.95
CA VAL A 41 1.22 2.30 8.10
C VAL A 41 1.68 3.18 6.93
N ARG A 42 0.75 3.79 6.19
CA ARG A 42 1.06 4.67 5.05
C ARG A 42 1.92 5.88 5.44
N LEU A 43 1.67 6.49 6.60
CA LEU A 43 2.39 7.66 7.09
C LEU A 43 3.80 7.33 7.63
N ASP A 44 3.96 6.20 8.30
CA ASP A 44 5.19 5.85 9.01
C ASP A 44 6.20 5.11 8.12
N LEU A 45 5.76 4.32 7.13
CA LEU A 45 6.65 3.57 6.23
C LEU A 45 7.73 4.42 5.53
N PRO A 46 7.45 5.68 5.11
CA PRO A 46 8.49 6.58 4.63
C PRO A 46 9.67 6.79 5.57
N GLY A 47 9.42 6.78 6.89
CA GLY A 47 10.48 6.85 7.90
C GLY A 47 11.42 5.63 7.89
N PHE A 48 11.03 4.53 7.26
CA PHE A 48 11.80 3.29 7.13
C PHE A 48 12.39 3.09 5.71
N GLY A 49 12.44 4.15 4.90
CA GLY A 49 13.06 4.10 3.57
C GLY A 49 12.14 3.56 2.46
N TRP A 50 10.81 3.60 2.68
CA TRP A 50 9.83 3.19 1.67
C TRP A 50 9.12 4.38 1.02
N ARG A 51 8.93 4.34 -0.29
CA ARG A 51 7.98 5.21 -0.98
C ARG A 51 6.65 4.47 -1.10
N VAL A 52 5.66 4.90 -0.32
CA VAL A 52 4.31 4.30 -0.32
C VAL A 52 3.42 4.96 -1.36
N ARG A 53 2.84 4.16 -2.25
CA ARG A 53 1.78 4.57 -3.19
C ARG A 53 0.47 3.91 -2.74
N GLY A 54 -0.44 4.70 -2.19
CA GLY A 54 -1.76 4.21 -1.79
C GLY A 54 -2.65 3.92 -2.99
N LEU A 55 -3.35 2.79 -2.95
CA LEU A 55 -4.31 2.30 -3.94
C LEU A 55 -5.61 1.93 -3.22
N PRO A 56 -6.45 2.92 -2.86
CA PRO A 56 -7.77 2.65 -2.29
C PRO A 56 -8.65 1.93 -3.32
N VAL A 57 -9.27 0.83 -2.93
CA VAL A 57 -10.16 0.04 -3.79
C VAL A 57 -11.60 0.10 -3.23
N PRO A 58 -12.55 0.68 -3.97
CA PRO A 58 -13.95 0.71 -3.57
C PRO A 58 -14.53 -0.69 -3.38
N GLY A 59 -15.50 -0.82 -2.48
CA GLY A 59 -16.20 -2.07 -2.21
C GLY A 59 -16.44 -2.30 -0.72
N ASP A 60 -17.37 -3.21 -0.43
CA ASP A 60 -17.77 -3.55 0.94
C ASP A 60 -16.86 -4.64 1.54
N TRP A 61 -15.57 -4.33 1.68
CA TRP A 61 -14.58 -5.24 2.26
C TRP A 61 -14.92 -5.57 3.73
N PRO A 62 -14.84 -6.84 4.16
CA PRO A 62 -14.26 -8.01 3.49
C PRO A 62 -15.25 -8.85 2.65
N ARG A 63 -16.45 -8.34 2.35
CA ARG A 63 -17.48 -9.02 1.54
C ARG A 63 -17.73 -8.27 0.22
N PRO A 64 -16.75 -8.25 -0.70
CA PRO A 64 -16.88 -7.50 -1.94
C PRO A 64 -17.91 -8.14 -2.87
N ASP A 65 -18.55 -7.28 -3.67
CA ASP A 65 -19.31 -7.69 -4.85
C ASP A 65 -18.38 -8.00 -6.05
N ASP A 66 -18.97 -8.47 -7.15
CA ASP A 66 -18.21 -8.83 -8.36
C ASP A 66 -17.48 -7.62 -8.98
N ALA A 67 -18.05 -6.42 -8.85
CA ALA A 67 -17.45 -5.19 -9.35
C ALA A 67 -16.18 -4.83 -8.58
N ALA A 68 -16.22 -4.90 -7.25
CA ALA A 68 -15.06 -4.68 -6.39
C ALA A 68 -13.96 -5.73 -6.62
N ARG A 69 -14.33 -7.00 -6.83
CA ARG A 69 -13.39 -8.08 -7.21
C ARG A 69 -12.70 -7.79 -8.54
N ALA A 70 -13.48 -7.42 -9.57
CA ALA A 70 -12.96 -7.11 -10.89
C ALA A 70 -12.05 -5.86 -10.87
N GLU A 71 -12.42 -4.84 -10.09
CA GLU A 71 -11.62 -3.64 -9.92
C GLU A 71 -10.29 -3.93 -9.21
N LEU A 72 -10.29 -4.72 -8.13
CA LEU A 72 -9.05 -5.16 -7.49
C LEU A 72 -8.13 -5.89 -8.47
N ALA A 73 -8.67 -6.87 -9.22
CA ALA A 73 -7.90 -7.60 -10.24
C ALA A 73 -7.37 -6.67 -11.34
N ARG A 74 -8.10 -5.61 -11.70
CA ARG A 74 -7.66 -4.59 -12.66
C ARG A 74 -6.55 -3.72 -12.10
N VAL A 75 -6.64 -3.33 -10.82
CA VAL A 75 -5.61 -2.52 -10.14
C VAL A 75 -4.31 -3.31 -10.07
N LEU A 76 -4.36 -4.57 -9.61
CA LEU A 76 -3.18 -5.42 -9.48
C LEU A 76 -2.49 -5.68 -10.82
N ARG A 77 -3.25 -5.98 -11.89
CA ARG A 77 -2.70 -6.21 -13.24
C ARG A 77 -2.02 -4.98 -13.88
N ARG A 78 -2.28 -3.77 -13.37
CA ARG A 78 -1.65 -2.53 -13.87
C ARG A 78 -0.32 -2.24 -13.18
N LEU A 79 0.02 -2.98 -12.12
CA LEU A 79 1.28 -2.80 -11.43
C LEU A 79 2.41 -3.36 -12.28
N PRO A 80 3.60 -2.71 -12.27
CA PRO A 80 4.77 -3.26 -12.96
C PRO A 80 5.12 -4.66 -12.45
N ASP A 81 5.61 -5.51 -13.33
CA ASP A 81 6.15 -6.81 -12.93
C ASP A 81 7.25 -6.63 -11.88
N GLY A 82 7.22 -7.44 -10.83
CA GLY A 82 8.14 -7.35 -9.70
C GLY A 82 7.88 -6.19 -8.73
N ALA A 83 6.76 -5.45 -8.89
CA ALA A 83 6.35 -4.46 -7.91
C ALA A 83 6.04 -5.09 -6.55
N VAL A 84 6.46 -4.42 -5.47
CA VAL A 84 6.11 -4.83 -4.11
C VAL A 84 4.71 -4.30 -3.80
N VAL A 85 3.82 -5.22 -3.40
CA VAL A 85 2.45 -4.91 -3.00
C VAL A 85 2.29 -5.21 -1.52
N LEU A 86 1.79 -4.23 -0.78
CA LEU A 86 1.25 -4.41 0.57
C LEU A 86 -0.27 -4.47 0.42
N LEU A 87 -0.89 -5.54 0.93
CA LEU A 87 -2.35 -5.71 0.88
C LEU A 87 -2.91 -5.59 2.29
N ASP A 88 -3.95 -4.77 2.45
CA ASP A 88 -4.73 -4.74 3.68
C ASP A 88 -5.41 -6.10 3.94
N GLY A 89 -5.55 -6.45 5.22
CA GLY A 89 -6.08 -7.73 5.65
C GLY A 89 -7.57 -7.91 5.33
N LEU A 90 -8.38 -6.86 5.32
CA LEU A 90 -9.81 -6.95 4.93
C LEU A 90 -9.96 -7.14 3.43
N VAL A 91 -9.09 -6.50 2.65
CA VAL A 91 -9.05 -6.71 1.19
C VAL A 91 -8.59 -8.14 0.89
N ALA A 92 -7.46 -8.56 1.47
CA ALA A 92 -6.87 -9.88 1.23
C ALA A 92 -7.80 -11.04 1.63
N CYS A 93 -8.48 -10.94 2.79
CA CYS A 93 -9.33 -12.03 3.27
C CYS A 93 -10.65 -12.17 2.51
N GLY A 94 -11.11 -11.11 1.82
CA GLY A 94 -12.34 -11.13 1.03
C GLY A 94 -12.21 -11.80 -0.34
N VAL A 95 -10.98 -11.95 -0.84
CA VAL A 95 -10.63 -12.48 -2.17
C VAL A 95 -9.39 -13.38 -2.14
N PRO A 96 -9.38 -14.45 -1.34
CA PRO A 96 -8.21 -15.34 -1.25
C PRO A 96 -7.81 -15.95 -2.61
N GLU A 97 -8.74 -16.06 -3.56
CA GLU A 97 -8.50 -16.59 -4.91
C GLU A 97 -7.84 -15.59 -5.88
N VAL A 98 -7.79 -14.30 -5.52
CA VAL A 98 -7.18 -13.25 -6.36
C VAL A 98 -5.71 -13.02 -6.03
N VAL A 99 -5.25 -13.49 -4.87
CA VAL A 99 -3.89 -13.29 -4.33
C VAL A 99 -3.05 -14.56 -4.46
#